data_AF-A0A914V1P5-F1
#
_entry.id   AF-A0A914V1P5-F1
#
_cell.length_a   1.000
_cell.length_b   1.000
_cell.length_c   1.000
_cell.angle_alpha   90.00
_cell.angle_beta   90.00
_cell.angle_gamma   90.00
#
_symmetry.space_group_name_H-M   'P 1'
#
loop_
_entity.id
_entity.type
_entity.pdbx_description
1 polymer ?
#
loop_
_entity_poly.entity_id
_entity_poly.type
_entity_poly.pdbx_seq_one_letter_code
_entity_poly.pdbx_strand_id
1 'polypeptide(L)'
;MLLLTTEEQEEVVGSRAAIGRILRRMKKTHLVMIALLCLVVAIVALSVVVIILANKLSTNDNGSNPNQPNTTPVSQKSSTSATPTIATASTTGTTASYSWQQDACNNNPTCSIPNWPTRVPVLMISLDGFRADYIQRGFTPAIQRLVDCGSHSPFMYSSYPSKTFPNHYSLVTGLHPESHGIVDNYMYDPVFNQTFNMGTPDPKWWGGEPLWTTAERNGLKSAIYFWPGSDKNISGSYPTYYKNYNGSVPFNERVNQTVQWLLLPADKRPAFLGLYFDQPDENGHQFGPDSNQVVDSMINLLLQQLNNNQLMHCLNIIIVSDHGMQAQNHQVIAMNQYFDTTQTQIFEGPVGRVMINPNAGIDQSTIHEAFRCKNSSVFRSYTSGLDSPRRIHYTRNRRIGQVIVDSNAGYYVKGE
;
A
#
# COMPACT_ATOMS: atom_id res chain seq x y z
N MET A 1 -6.34 -31.17 -14.16
CA MET A 1 -4.95 -31.05 -14.63
C MET A 1 -4.54 -32.43 -15.13
N LEU A 2 -4.68 -32.71 -16.42
CA LEU A 2 -4.14 -33.91 -17.07
C LEU A 2 -2.96 -33.43 -17.93
N LEU A 3 -1.79 -34.02 -17.70
CA LEU A 3 -0.56 -33.78 -18.45
C LEU A 3 -0.72 -34.32 -19.88
N LEU A 4 -0.43 -33.49 -20.88
CA LEU A 4 -0.22 -33.93 -22.27
C LEU A 4 1.27 -34.20 -22.47
N THR A 5 1.57 -35.31 -23.15
CA THR A 5 2.91 -35.78 -23.45
C THR A 5 3.54 -35.02 -24.63
N THR A 6 4.87 -35.04 -24.67
CA THR A 6 5.80 -34.23 -25.48
C THR A 6 5.76 -34.45 -27.01
N GLU A 7 4.75 -35.13 -27.56
CA GLU A 7 4.61 -35.37 -29.01
C GLU A 7 3.57 -34.45 -29.70
N GLU A 8 2.84 -33.61 -28.96
CA GLU A 8 1.80 -32.72 -29.52
C GLU A 8 2.22 -31.26 -29.74
N GLN A 9 3.51 -30.92 -29.64
CA GLN A 9 3.99 -29.54 -29.84
C GLN A 9 4.53 -29.21 -31.24
N GLU A 10 4.67 -30.18 -32.14
CA GLU A 10 5.17 -29.94 -33.50
C GLU A 10 4.10 -30.21 -34.57
N GLU A 11 3.09 -29.34 -34.69
CA GLU A 11 2.41 -29.07 -35.98
C GLU A 11 1.40 -27.92 -35.84
N VAL A 12 1.87 -26.67 -35.83
CA VAL A 12 1.00 -25.52 -36.14
C VAL A 12 1.69 -24.64 -37.17
N VAL A 13 1.74 -25.14 -38.41
CA VAL A 13 1.92 -24.28 -39.59
C VAL A 13 0.92 -24.70 -40.66
N GLY A 14 -0.14 -23.90 -40.80
CA GLY A 14 -0.89 -23.70 -42.05
C GLY A 14 -1.76 -24.86 -42.58
N SER A 15 -3.09 -24.70 -42.46
CA SER A 15 -4.09 -24.89 -43.55
C SER A 15 -5.46 -25.28 -43.00
N ARG A 16 -6.53 -24.74 -43.61
CA ARG A 16 -7.96 -25.02 -43.32
C ARG A 16 -8.31 -26.53 -43.29
N ALA A 17 -7.45 -27.39 -43.82
CA ALA A 17 -7.62 -28.85 -43.81
C ALA A 17 -7.38 -29.53 -42.44
N ALA A 18 -6.64 -28.89 -41.51
CA ALA A 18 -6.38 -29.44 -40.17
C ALA A 18 -7.62 -29.34 -39.24
N ILE A 19 -8.32 -28.20 -39.30
CA ILE A 19 -9.52 -27.92 -38.50
C ILE A 19 -10.66 -28.91 -38.85
N GLY A 20 -10.82 -29.23 -40.13
CA GLY A 20 -11.83 -30.18 -40.59
C GLY A 20 -11.61 -31.62 -40.12
N ARG A 21 -10.37 -32.03 -39.83
CA ARG A 21 -10.04 -33.38 -39.31
C ARG A 21 -10.19 -33.46 -37.79
N ILE A 22 -9.87 -32.39 -37.07
CA ILE A 22 -10.08 -32.28 -35.62
C ILE A 22 -11.58 -32.34 -35.29
N LEU A 23 -12.41 -31.60 -36.02
CA LEU A 23 -13.87 -31.58 -35.81
C LEU A 23 -14.55 -32.94 -36.08
N ARG A 24 -14.00 -33.78 -36.96
CA ARG A 24 -14.55 -35.13 -37.24
C ARG A 24 -14.19 -36.17 -36.17
N ARG A 25 -13.17 -35.92 -35.33
CA ARG A 25 -12.73 -36.83 -34.24
C ARG A 25 -13.32 -36.47 -32.88
N MET A 26 -13.98 -35.32 -32.74
CA MET A 26 -14.59 -34.90 -31.47
C MET A 26 -15.95 -35.60 -31.26
N LYS A 27 -16.14 -36.25 -30.10
CA LYS A 27 -17.43 -36.83 -29.69
C LYS A 27 -18.51 -35.73 -29.71
N LYS A 28 -19.74 -36.05 -30.16
CA LYS A 28 -20.87 -35.10 -30.28
C LYS A 28 -21.07 -34.21 -29.05
N THR A 29 -20.78 -34.72 -27.85
CA THR A 29 -20.84 -33.98 -26.58
C THR A 29 -19.88 -32.78 -26.51
N HIS A 30 -18.69 -32.85 -27.12
CA HIS A 30 -17.73 -31.73 -27.13
C HIS A 30 -18.11 -30.65 -28.15
N LEU A 31 -18.70 -31.03 -29.29
CA LEU A 31 -19.25 -30.06 -30.24
C LEU A 31 -20.42 -29.27 -29.63
N VAL A 32 -21.28 -29.94 -28.86
CA VAL A 32 -22.40 -29.30 -28.15
C VAL A 32 -21.88 -28.32 -27.08
N MET A 33 -20.84 -28.69 -26.33
CA MET A 33 -20.23 -27.76 -25.36
C MET A 33 -19.63 -26.52 -26.01
N ILE A 34 -18.93 -26.67 -27.15
CA ILE A 34 -18.36 -25.53 -27.86
C ILE A 34 -19.47 -24.63 -28.43
N ALA A 35 -20.53 -25.22 -28.98
CA ALA A 35 -21.70 -24.47 -29.46
C ALA A 35 -22.38 -23.69 -28.33
N LEU A 36 -22.53 -24.29 -27.15
CA LEU A 36 -23.06 -23.62 -25.95
C LEU A 36 -22.13 -22.49 -25.49
N LEU A 37 -20.81 -22.70 -25.50
CA LEU A 37 -19.84 -21.66 -25.14
C LEU A 37 -19.92 -20.46 -26.09
N CYS A 38 -19.99 -20.71 -27.41
CA CYS A 38 -20.18 -19.68 -28.41
C CYS A 38 -21.50 -18.93 -28.24
N LEU A 39 -22.58 -19.63 -27.89
CA LEU A 39 -23.88 -19.02 -27.62
C LEU A 39 -23.84 -18.10 -26.39
N VAL A 40 -23.17 -18.53 -25.31
CA VAL A 40 -22.98 -17.69 -24.10
C VAL A 40 -22.18 -16.43 -24.43
N VAL A 41 -21.09 -16.55 -25.19
CA VAL A 41 -20.29 -15.39 -25.63
C VAL A 41 -21.13 -14.44 -26.50
N ALA A 42 -21.95 -14.96 -27.40
CA ALA A 42 -22.85 -14.15 -28.21
C ALA A 42 -23.90 -13.41 -27.36
N ILE A 43 -24.50 -14.09 -26.38
CA ILE A 43 -25.47 -13.47 -25.45
C ILE A 43 -24.81 -12.34 -24.64
N VAL A 44 -23.59 -12.56 -24.12
CA VAL A 44 -22.85 -11.52 -23.38
C VAL A 44 -22.53 -10.32 -24.27
N ALA A 45 -22.10 -10.56 -25.52
CA ALA A 45 -21.83 -9.48 -26.47
C ALA A 45 -23.09 -8.66 -26.79
N LEU A 46 -24.24 -9.33 -27.02
CA LEU A 46 -25.53 -8.66 -27.21
C LEU A 46 -25.95 -7.85 -25.97
N SER A 47 -25.71 -8.38 -24.77
CA SER A 47 -26.02 -7.69 -23.50
C SER A 47 -25.24 -6.38 -23.37
N VAL A 48 -23.94 -6.39 -23.72
CA VAL A 48 -23.09 -5.20 -23.69
C VAL A 48 -23.56 -4.16 -24.72
N VAL A 49 -23.96 -4.58 -25.92
CA VAL A 49 -24.50 -3.68 -26.95
C VAL A 49 -25.80 -3.02 -26.50
N VAL A 50 -26.70 -3.77 -25.85
CA VAL A 50 -27.94 -3.23 -25.28
C VAL A 50 -27.67 -2.20 -24.18
N ILE A 51 -26.69 -2.44 -23.29
CA ILE A 51 -26.29 -1.49 -22.24
C ILE A 51 -25.72 -0.21 -22.84
N ILE A 52 -24.88 -0.33 -23.88
CA ILE A 52 -24.31 0.84 -24.57
C ILE A 52 -25.41 1.67 -25.25
N LEU A 53 -26.39 1.01 -25.88
CA LEU A 53 -27.53 1.69 -26.51
C LEU A 53 -28.45 2.36 -25.47
N ALA A 54 -28.70 1.71 -24.34
CA ALA A 54 -29.49 2.27 -23.24
C ALA A 54 -28.82 3.52 -22.63
N ASN A 55 -27.50 3.50 -22.44
CA ASN A 55 -26.75 4.66 -21.95
C ASN A 55 -26.76 5.83 -22.95
N LYS A 56 -26.78 5.54 -24.26
CA LYS A 56 -26.82 6.57 -25.31
C LYS A 56 -28.20 7.24 -25.44
N LEU A 57 -29.26 6.57 -24.98
CA LEU A 57 -30.62 7.13 -24.90
C LEU A 57 -30.85 7.93 -23.61
N SER A 58 -30.04 7.74 -22.57
CA SER A 58 -30.18 8.45 -21.29
C SER A 58 -29.47 9.81 -21.23
N THR A 59 -28.62 10.17 -22.20
CA THR A 59 -27.81 11.40 -22.16
C THR A 59 -28.41 12.59 -22.91
N ASN A 60 -29.66 12.50 -23.37
CA ASN A 60 -30.38 13.63 -23.97
C ASN A 60 -31.50 14.11 -23.05
N ASP A 61 -31.16 14.67 -21.88
CA ASP A 61 -32.03 15.67 -21.24
C ASP A 61 -31.32 16.47 -20.14
N ASN A 62 -31.41 17.80 -20.27
CA ASN A 62 -31.15 18.86 -19.28
C ASN A 62 -29.69 19.04 -18.80
N GLY A 63 -29.12 20.23 -18.72
CA GLY A 63 -29.65 21.58 -18.69
C GLY A 63 -28.68 22.41 -17.85
N SER A 64 -28.03 23.39 -18.47
CA SER A 64 -27.00 24.26 -17.90
C SER A 64 -27.53 25.17 -16.79
N ASN A 65 -26.83 25.27 -15.66
CA ASN A 65 -26.89 26.45 -14.78
C ASN A 65 -25.54 26.67 -14.06
N PRO A 66 -24.92 27.87 -14.12
CA PRO A 66 -23.59 28.14 -13.58
C PRO A 66 -23.68 28.76 -12.19
N ASN A 67 -22.81 28.33 -11.25
CA ASN A 67 -22.42 29.11 -10.07
C ASN A 67 -21.17 28.50 -9.42
N GLN A 68 -20.01 29.01 -9.80
CA GLN A 68 -18.78 28.93 -8.99
C GLN A 68 -18.31 30.36 -8.72
N PRO A 69 -18.00 30.74 -7.47
CA PRO A 69 -17.30 31.99 -7.20
C PRO A 69 -15.81 31.81 -7.46
N ASN A 70 -15.31 32.62 -8.40
CA ASN A 70 -13.89 32.96 -8.55
C ASN A 70 -13.36 33.66 -7.29
N THR A 71 -12.25 33.19 -6.74
CA THR A 71 -11.37 34.02 -5.92
C THR A 71 -9.93 33.85 -6.38
N THR A 72 -9.42 34.88 -7.05
CA THR A 72 -8.02 35.09 -7.38
C THR A 72 -7.17 35.32 -6.12
N PRO A 73 -5.86 35.04 -6.15
CA PRO A 73 -4.99 35.11 -4.98
C PRO A 73 -4.56 36.55 -4.70
N VAL A 74 -4.70 36.99 -3.46
CA VAL A 74 -4.13 38.25 -2.95
C VAL A 74 -2.72 37.97 -2.43
N SER A 75 -1.75 38.59 -3.08
CA SER A 75 -0.38 38.77 -2.62
C SER A 75 -0.36 39.61 -1.32
N GLN A 76 0.23 39.07 -0.25
CA GLN A 76 0.64 39.88 0.90
C GLN A 76 2.12 39.69 1.22
N LYS A 77 2.71 40.85 1.50
CA LYS A 77 4.13 41.14 1.68
C LYS A 77 4.70 40.52 2.95
N SER A 78 5.99 40.24 2.84
CA SER A 78 6.94 39.98 3.92
C SER A 78 6.79 40.92 5.12
N SER A 79 6.69 40.36 6.31
CA SER A 79 7.17 40.99 7.54
C SER A 79 8.08 40.03 8.29
N THR A 80 9.24 40.55 8.65
CA THR A 80 10.30 39.95 9.44
C THR A 80 9.79 39.57 10.85
N SER A 81 10.07 38.35 11.30
CA SER A 81 9.98 38.01 12.73
C SER A 81 11.21 37.26 13.19
N ALA A 82 11.64 37.64 14.39
CA ALA A 82 12.93 37.36 15.00
C ALA A 82 13.08 35.89 15.41
N THR A 83 14.33 35.44 15.37
CA THR A 83 14.83 34.18 15.90
C THR A 83 14.44 34.00 17.37
N PRO A 84 13.76 32.90 17.77
CA PRO A 84 13.73 32.49 19.17
C PRO A 84 14.95 31.63 19.45
N THR A 85 15.73 32.06 20.43
CA THR A 85 16.84 31.35 21.06
C THR A 85 16.38 29.98 21.57
N ILE A 86 17.07 28.91 21.15
CA ILE A 86 16.86 27.55 21.65
C ILE A 86 17.33 27.54 23.12
N ALA A 87 16.38 27.48 24.04
CA ALA A 87 16.67 27.13 25.43
C ALA A 87 16.97 25.63 25.48
N THR A 88 18.21 25.29 25.85
CA THR A 88 18.63 23.94 26.21
C THR A 88 17.83 23.47 27.43
N ALA A 89 16.82 22.63 27.21
CA ALA A 89 16.11 21.96 28.28
C ALA A 89 17.00 20.86 28.86
N SER A 90 17.38 21.07 30.13
CA SER A 90 18.03 20.12 31.01
C SER A 90 17.27 18.79 31.06
N THR A 91 18.01 17.70 30.88
CA THR A 91 17.58 16.32 31.08
C THR A 91 17.29 16.05 32.56
N THR A 92 16.03 16.12 32.95
CA THR A 92 15.49 15.41 34.12
C THR A 92 14.29 14.59 33.67
N GLY A 93 14.43 13.27 33.75
CA GLY A 93 13.43 12.29 33.31
C GLY A 93 12.20 12.28 34.20
N THR A 94 11.26 13.19 33.94
CA THR A 94 9.86 12.99 34.30
C THR A 94 9.19 12.27 33.15
N THR A 95 8.95 10.96 33.29
CA THR A 95 8.02 10.23 32.41
C THR A 95 6.71 10.99 32.38
N ALA A 96 6.29 11.44 31.20
CA ALA A 96 5.02 12.13 31.03
C ALA A 96 3.89 11.24 31.58
N SER A 97 3.19 11.72 32.60
CA SER A 97 2.04 11.04 33.20
C SER A 97 0.78 11.68 32.66
N TYR A 98 0.02 10.95 31.84
CA TYR A 98 -1.26 11.42 31.32
C TYR A 98 -2.40 10.93 32.22
N SER A 99 -3.42 11.75 32.45
CA SER A 99 -4.52 11.41 33.37
C SER A 99 -5.22 10.10 33.01
N TRP A 100 -5.39 9.82 31.71
CA TRP A 100 -6.01 8.59 31.19
C TRP A 100 -5.12 7.34 31.33
N GLN A 101 -3.80 7.49 31.57
CA GLN A 101 -2.91 6.34 31.80
C GLN A 101 -3.08 5.73 33.18
N GLN A 102 -3.58 6.51 34.15
CA GLN A 102 -3.73 6.07 35.54
C GLN A 102 -5.01 5.27 35.78
N ASP A 103 -5.96 5.31 34.84
CA ASP A 103 -7.19 4.55 34.94
C ASP A 103 -6.89 3.04 34.90
N ALA A 104 -7.66 2.22 35.63
CA ALA A 104 -7.52 0.77 35.50
C ALA A 104 -7.92 0.31 34.07
N CYS A 105 -7.32 -0.78 33.57
CA CYS A 105 -7.77 -1.37 32.31
C CYS A 105 -9.22 -1.86 32.46
N ASN A 106 -10.09 -1.49 31.52
CA ASN A 106 -11.46 -1.98 31.47
C ASN A 106 -11.55 -3.19 30.53
N ASN A 107 -11.75 -4.38 31.10
CA ASN A 107 -11.84 -5.63 30.34
C ASN A 107 -13.20 -5.83 29.64
N ASN A 108 -14.19 -4.98 29.91
CA ASN A 108 -15.49 -5.03 29.24
C ASN A 108 -16.00 -3.60 28.97
N PRO A 109 -15.32 -2.85 28.09
CA PRO A 109 -15.65 -1.45 27.84
C PRO A 109 -17.00 -1.34 27.13
N THR A 110 -17.88 -0.52 27.69
CA THR A 110 -19.15 -0.13 27.06
C THR A 110 -19.09 1.32 26.66
N CYS A 111 -19.50 1.64 25.43
CA CYS A 111 -19.61 3.02 24.98
C CYS A 111 -20.64 3.77 25.83
N SER A 112 -20.22 4.87 26.45
CA SER A 112 -21.08 5.71 27.30
C SER A 112 -21.92 6.73 26.53
N ILE A 113 -21.67 6.90 25.22
CA ILE A 113 -22.36 7.88 24.40
C ILE A 113 -23.79 7.37 24.09
N PRO A 114 -24.84 8.12 24.47
CA PRO A 114 -26.22 7.72 24.18
C PRO A 114 -26.47 7.57 22.68
N ASN A 115 -27.25 6.55 22.31
CA ASN A 115 -27.59 6.25 20.91
C ASN A 115 -26.35 6.02 20.01
N TRP A 116 -25.23 5.60 20.58
CA TRP A 116 -24.10 5.15 19.77
C TRP A 116 -24.53 3.97 18.89
N PRO A 117 -24.19 3.96 17.60
CA PRO A 117 -24.59 2.88 16.71
C PRO A 117 -24.16 1.52 17.24
N THR A 118 -25.00 0.50 17.02
CA THR A 118 -24.65 -0.90 17.34
C THR A 118 -23.38 -1.35 16.63
N ARG A 119 -23.07 -0.74 15.49
CA ARG A 119 -21.82 -0.95 14.75
C ARG A 119 -20.73 -0.03 15.28
N VAL A 120 -19.78 -0.63 15.98
CA VAL A 120 -18.59 0.03 16.53
C VAL A 120 -17.62 0.38 15.39
N PRO A 121 -17.23 1.66 15.19
CA PRO A 121 -16.26 2.04 14.17
C PRO A 121 -14.88 1.42 14.39
N VAL A 122 -14.11 1.27 13.31
CA VAL A 122 -12.70 0.86 13.35
C VAL A 122 -11.83 2.06 12.97
N LEU A 123 -10.87 2.41 13.82
CA LEU A 123 -9.82 3.38 13.55
C LEU A 123 -8.48 2.65 13.39
N MET A 124 -7.98 2.58 12.16
CA MET A 124 -6.68 2.01 11.83
C MET A 124 -5.64 3.12 11.72
N ILE A 125 -4.58 3.02 12.53
CA ILE A 125 -3.53 4.03 12.67
C ILE A 125 -2.23 3.40 12.19
N SER A 126 -1.58 4.02 11.21
CA SER A 126 -0.26 3.60 10.74
C SER A 126 0.82 4.55 11.23
N LEU A 127 1.86 3.98 11.82
CA LEU A 127 3.10 4.64 12.21
C LEU A 127 4.21 4.14 11.27
N ASP A 128 4.55 4.92 10.25
CA ASP A 128 5.49 4.54 9.20
C ASP A 128 6.85 4.18 9.79
N GLY A 129 7.44 3.05 9.40
CA GLY A 129 8.78 2.65 9.86
C GLY A 129 8.90 2.36 11.36
N PHE A 130 7.78 2.20 12.07
CA PHE A 130 7.76 1.83 13.49
C PHE A 130 8.19 0.37 13.67
N ARG A 131 9.49 0.17 13.87
CA ARG A 131 10.08 -1.15 14.08
C ARG A 131 9.58 -1.77 15.39
N ALA A 132 9.30 -3.07 15.36
CA ALA A 132 8.62 -3.77 16.45
C ALA A 132 9.32 -3.65 17.83
N ASP A 133 10.65 -3.57 17.87
CA ASP A 133 11.39 -3.42 19.12
C ASP A 133 11.24 -2.03 19.75
N TYR A 134 10.74 -1.01 19.03
CA TYR A 134 10.54 0.34 19.59
C TYR A 134 9.59 0.38 20.78
N ILE A 135 8.57 -0.50 20.81
CA ILE A 135 7.67 -0.63 21.98
C ILE A 135 8.45 -1.01 23.25
N GLN A 136 9.53 -1.78 23.12
CA GLN A 136 10.27 -2.34 24.26
C GLN A 136 11.36 -1.39 24.79
N ARG A 137 11.57 -0.24 24.15
CA ARG A 137 12.66 0.69 24.48
C ARG A 137 12.31 1.74 25.54
N GLY A 138 11.08 1.72 26.06
CA GLY A 138 10.67 2.56 27.19
C GLY A 138 10.38 4.03 26.87
N PHE A 139 10.31 4.42 25.59
CA PHE A 139 9.96 5.78 25.17
C PHE A 139 8.54 5.91 24.62
N THR A 140 7.71 4.85 24.69
CA THR A 140 6.34 4.85 24.20
C THR A 140 5.27 4.60 25.28
N PRO A 141 5.19 5.40 26.36
CA PRO A 141 4.25 5.14 27.44
C PRO A 141 2.77 5.24 27.04
N ALA A 142 2.40 6.05 26.05
CA ALA A 142 1.03 6.09 25.55
C ALA A 142 0.66 4.84 24.75
N ILE A 143 1.57 4.35 23.92
CA ILE A 143 1.39 3.07 23.20
C ILE A 143 1.41 1.90 24.21
N GLN A 144 2.29 1.94 25.21
CA GLN A 144 2.38 0.91 26.24
C GLN A 144 1.06 0.70 26.97
N ARG A 145 0.31 1.78 27.24
CA ARG A 145 -1.02 1.68 27.82
C ARG A 145 -2.01 0.90 26.94
N LEU A 146 -1.91 1.02 25.61
CA LEU A 146 -2.73 0.23 24.67
C LEU A 146 -2.28 -1.23 24.63
N VAL A 147 -0.98 -1.50 24.81
CA VAL A 147 -0.44 -2.85 24.96
C VAL A 147 -0.98 -3.51 26.23
N ASP A 148 -0.94 -2.79 27.35
CA ASP A 148 -1.33 -3.31 28.67
C ASP A 148 -2.84 -3.58 28.79
N CYS A 149 -3.67 -2.76 28.15
CA CYS A 149 -5.13 -2.88 28.22
C CYS A 149 -5.79 -3.47 26.98
N GLY A 150 -5.01 -3.81 25.95
CA GLY A 150 -5.50 -4.26 24.66
C GLY A 150 -4.95 -5.63 24.28
N SER A 151 -4.76 -5.82 22.98
CA SER A 151 -4.13 -7.02 22.41
C SER A 151 -2.92 -6.59 21.60
N HIS A 152 -1.81 -7.31 21.78
CA HIS A 152 -0.52 -6.99 21.18
C HIS A 152 0.18 -8.26 20.70
N SER A 153 0.78 -8.18 19.51
CA SER A 153 1.72 -9.19 19.00
C SER A 153 3.15 -8.65 19.11
N PRO A 154 4.15 -9.47 19.49
CA PRO A 154 5.56 -9.04 19.55
C PRO A 154 6.08 -8.39 18.26
N PHE A 155 5.52 -8.77 17.11
CA PHE A 155 5.78 -8.17 15.80
C PHE A 155 4.68 -8.53 14.81
N MET A 156 4.69 -7.86 13.66
CA MET A 156 3.90 -8.19 12.47
C MET A 156 4.86 -8.31 11.28
N TYR A 157 4.73 -9.36 10.47
CA TYR A 157 5.51 -9.48 9.24
C TYR A 157 4.97 -8.53 8.18
N SER A 158 5.84 -7.74 7.58
CA SER A 158 5.53 -6.98 6.38
C SER A 158 5.51 -7.91 5.15
N SER A 159 4.80 -7.52 4.10
CA SER A 159 5.01 -8.02 2.75
C SER A 159 6.43 -7.68 2.25
N TYR A 160 6.89 -8.43 1.25
CA TYR A 160 8.16 -8.16 0.56
C TYR A 160 7.91 -7.36 -0.74
N PRO A 161 8.72 -6.32 -1.03
CA PRO A 161 9.75 -5.72 -0.18
C PRO A 161 9.13 -4.91 0.97
N SER A 162 9.89 -4.74 2.05
CA SER A 162 9.50 -3.93 3.22
C SER A 162 9.61 -2.43 2.91
N LYS A 163 8.68 -1.94 2.08
CA LYS A 163 8.57 -0.55 1.59
C LYS A 163 7.17 0.01 1.85
N THR A 164 7.08 1.33 1.95
CA THR A 164 5.88 2.06 2.38
C THR A 164 4.62 1.74 1.59
N PHE A 165 4.60 2.04 0.28
CA PHE A 165 3.40 1.89 -0.53
C PHE A 165 2.96 0.43 -0.69
N PRO A 166 3.86 -0.54 -0.94
CA PRO A 166 3.47 -1.95 -1.01
C PRO A 166 2.79 -2.43 0.27
N ASN A 167 3.34 -2.12 1.45
CA ASN A 167 2.86 -2.64 2.71
C ASN A 167 1.60 -1.94 3.21
N HIS A 168 1.53 -0.62 3.11
CA HIS A 168 0.30 0.11 3.41
C HIS A 168 -0.86 -0.36 2.53
N TYR A 169 -0.61 -0.64 1.25
CA TYR A 169 -1.67 -1.12 0.36
C TYR A 169 -2.01 -2.60 0.60
N SER A 170 -1.02 -3.44 0.97
CA SER A 170 -1.28 -4.80 1.46
C SER A 170 -2.19 -4.80 2.70
N LEU A 171 -1.94 -3.91 3.66
CA LEU A 171 -2.72 -3.80 4.91
C LEU A 171 -4.22 -3.56 4.66
N VAL A 172 -4.56 -2.81 3.62
CA VAL A 172 -5.96 -2.47 3.31
C VAL A 172 -6.57 -3.33 2.20
N THR A 173 -5.82 -4.22 1.56
CA THR A 173 -6.35 -5.11 0.52
C THR A 173 -6.30 -6.58 0.91
N GLY A 174 -5.45 -6.95 1.88
CA GLY A 174 -5.13 -8.35 2.21
C GLY A 174 -4.37 -9.08 1.09
N LEU A 175 -3.88 -8.37 0.08
CA LEU A 175 -3.17 -8.94 -1.07
C LEU A 175 -1.66 -8.76 -0.92
N HIS A 176 -0.88 -9.63 -1.55
CA HIS A 176 0.56 -9.42 -1.72
C HIS A 176 0.84 -8.37 -2.82
N PRO A 177 2.01 -7.72 -2.79
CA PRO A 177 2.44 -6.76 -3.82
C PRO A 177 2.34 -7.28 -5.24
N GLU A 178 2.68 -8.55 -5.48
CA GLU A 178 2.55 -9.16 -6.80
C GLU A 178 1.10 -9.19 -7.31
N SER A 179 0.10 -9.21 -6.42
CA SER A 179 -1.33 -9.27 -6.76
C SER A 179 -1.97 -7.89 -6.86
N HIS A 180 -1.75 -7.00 -5.89
CA HIS A 180 -2.34 -5.66 -5.91
C HIS A 180 -1.59 -4.68 -6.83
N GLY A 181 -0.40 -5.06 -7.30
CA GLY A 181 0.34 -4.35 -8.36
C GLY A 181 1.22 -3.19 -7.90
N ILE A 182 1.15 -2.80 -6.63
CA ILE A 182 2.06 -1.80 -6.04
C ILE A 182 3.26 -2.55 -5.47
N VAL A 183 4.26 -2.80 -6.32
CA VAL A 183 5.41 -3.66 -5.97
C VAL A 183 6.58 -2.89 -5.35
N ASP A 184 6.57 -1.56 -5.48
CA ASP A 184 7.50 -0.65 -4.79
C ASP A 184 6.96 0.78 -4.80
N ASN A 185 7.63 1.67 -4.06
CA ASN A 185 7.44 3.13 -4.11
C ASN A 185 7.87 3.71 -5.47
N TYR A 186 8.77 3.03 -6.19
CA TYR A 186 9.24 3.38 -7.54
C TYR A 186 9.36 2.13 -8.42
N MET A 187 8.59 2.06 -9.50
CA MET A 187 8.48 0.88 -10.36
C MET A 187 8.13 1.27 -11.80
N TYR A 188 8.51 0.44 -12.76
CA TYR A 188 8.11 0.59 -14.17
C TYR A 188 7.16 -0.53 -14.58
N ASP A 189 6.22 -0.23 -15.48
CA ASP A 189 5.34 -1.20 -16.08
C ASP A 189 5.60 -1.26 -17.60
N PRO A 190 6.09 -2.40 -18.14
CA PRO A 190 6.43 -2.51 -19.56
C PRO A 190 5.21 -2.49 -20.49
N VAL A 191 4.01 -2.80 -20.00
CA VAL A 191 2.78 -2.73 -20.79
C VAL A 191 2.26 -1.30 -20.84
N PHE A 192 2.36 -0.56 -19.74
CA PHE A 192 2.00 0.86 -19.74
C PHE A 192 3.08 1.74 -20.38
N ASN A 193 4.31 1.22 -20.47
CA ASN A 193 5.51 1.94 -20.84
C ASN A 193 5.65 3.25 -20.03
N GLN A 194 5.46 3.14 -18.72
CA GLN A 194 5.45 4.26 -17.80
C GLN A 194 6.09 3.88 -16.48
N THR A 195 6.56 4.90 -15.76
CA THR A 195 7.12 4.76 -14.42
C THR A 195 6.16 5.31 -13.39
N PHE A 196 5.95 4.54 -12.34
CA PHE A 196 5.26 4.94 -11.12
C PHE A 196 6.26 5.49 -10.11
N ASN A 197 5.86 6.56 -9.44
CA ASN A 197 6.43 7.01 -8.17
C ASN A 197 5.28 7.35 -7.21
N MET A 198 5.59 7.64 -5.95
CA MET A 198 4.58 7.93 -4.91
C MET A 198 3.66 9.13 -5.23
N GLY A 199 4.06 10.03 -6.14
CA GLY A 199 3.24 11.14 -6.63
C GLY A 199 2.39 10.83 -7.87
N THR A 200 2.46 9.62 -8.43
CA THR A 200 1.73 9.26 -9.65
C THR A 200 0.21 9.26 -9.41
N PRO A 201 -0.58 10.04 -10.18
CA PRO A 201 -2.01 10.20 -9.92
C PRO A 201 -2.89 9.11 -10.55
N ASP A 202 -2.38 8.38 -11.54
CA ASP A 202 -3.18 7.47 -12.36
C ASP A 202 -3.66 6.24 -11.54
N PRO A 203 -4.97 5.95 -11.46
CA PRO A 203 -5.48 4.82 -10.70
C PRO A 203 -5.15 3.45 -11.31
N LYS A 204 -4.73 3.35 -12.59
CA LYS A 204 -4.45 2.06 -13.26
C LYS A 204 -3.32 1.24 -12.61
N TRP A 205 -2.53 1.87 -11.75
CA TRP A 205 -1.48 1.22 -10.99
C TRP A 205 -2.03 0.37 -9.84
N TRP A 206 -3.22 0.70 -9.34
CA TRP A 206 -3.79 0.15 -8.12
C TRP A 206 -4.79 -0.96 -8.45
N GLY A 207 -4.40 -2.21 -8.20
CA GLY A 207 -5.28 -3.38 -8.33
C GLY A 207 -5.91 -3.79 -7.00
N GLY A 208 -6.80 -4.79 -7.03
CA GLY A 208 -7.50 -5.25 -5.83
C GLY A 208 -8.61 -4.31 -5.35
N GLU A 209 -9.13 -4.57 -4.16
CA GLU A 209 -10.18 -3.77 -3.53
C GLU A 209 -9.73 -3.35 -2.12
N PRO A 210 -9.49 -2.05 -1.87
CA PRO A 210 -9.11 -1.60 -0.54
C PRO A 210 -10.31 -1.55 0.40
N LEU A 211 -10.06 -1.65 1.71
CA LEU A 211 -11.08 -1.71 2.78
C LEU A 211 -12.12 -0.60 2.69
N TRP A 212 -11.73 0.62 2.33
CA TRP A 212 -12.68 1.72 2.14
C TRP A 212 -13.65 1.44 0.98
N THR A 213 -13.18 0.94 -0.16
CA THR A 213 -14.06 0.55 -1.27
C THR A 213 -15.01 -0.58 -0.84
N THR A 214 -14.52 -1.57 -0.09
CA THR A 214 -15.38 -2.63 0.48
C THR A 214 -16.44 -2.06 1.42
N ALA A 215 -16.07 -1.10 2.29
CA ALA A 215 -17.02 -0.44 3.17
C ALA A 215 -18.11 0.31 2.37
N GLU A 216 -17.72 1.17 1.42
CA GLU A 216 -18.67 1.97 0.63
C GLU A 216 -19.64 1.09 -0.16
N ARG A 217 -19.16 -0.02 -0.74
CA ARG A 217 -20.00 -1.01 -1.44
C ARG A 217 -21.05 -1.69 -0.55
N ASN A 218 -20.79 -1.74 0.75
CA ASN A 218 -21.71 -2.29 1.75
C ASN A 218 -22.51 -1.20 2.48
N GLY A 219 -22.62 -0.01 1.88
CA GLY A 219 -23.39 1.11 2.43
C GLY A 219 -22.76 1.73 3.68
N LEU A 220 -21.44 1.54 3.88
CA LEU A 220 -20.70 2.07 5.02
C LEU A 220 -19.79 3.22 4.60
N LYS A 221 -19.85 4.31 5.36
CA LYS A 221 -18.97 5.47 5.16
C LYS A 221 -17.56 5.15 5.66
N SER A 222 -16.57 5.65 4.95
CA SER A 222 -15.16 5.58 5.31
C SER A 222 -14.51 6.97 5.34
N ALA A 223 -13.51 7.14 6.20
CA ALA A 223 -12.76 8.40 6.30
C ALA A 223 -11.26 8.19 6.44
N ILE A 224 -10.46 8.66 5.48
CA ILE A 224 -9.03 8.36 5.42
C ILE A 224 -8.20 9.64 5.48
N TYR A 225 -7.52 9.87 6.61
CA TYR A 225 -6.54 10.95 6.78
C TYR A 225 -5.15 10.44 6.38
N PHE A 226 -4.91 10.45 5.07
CA PHE A 226 -3.73 9.92 4.39
C PHE A 226 -3.62 8.39 4.48
N TRP A 227 -3.55 7.74 3.32
CA TRP A 227 -3.15 6.35 3.16
C TRP A 227 -2.79 6.13 1.69
N PRO A 228 -1.74 5.37 1.35
CA PRO A 228 -1.44 5.02 -0.03
C PRO A 228 -2.67 4.47 -0.78
N GLY A 229 -3.10 5.19 -1.82
CA GLY A 229 -4.26 4.85 -2.65
C GLY A 229 -5.59 5.50 -2.24
N SER A 230 -5.72 6.09 -1.05
CA SER A 230 -7.00 6.66 -0.59
C SER A 230 -7.43 7.91 -1.36
N ASP A 231 -6.47 8.62 -1.96
CA ASP A 231 -6.68 9.81 -2.78
C ASP A 231 -6.72 9.50 -4.28
N LYS A 232 -6.87 8.21 -4.65
CA LYS A 232 -6.96 7.72 -6.03
C LYS A 232 -8.33 7.13 -6.31
N ASN A 233 -8.81 7.28 -7.54
CA ASN A 233 -10.10 6.72 -7.99
C ASN A 233 -9.98 5.22 -8.29
N ILE A 234 -9.87 4.40 -7.25
CA ILE A 234 -9.66 2.96 -7.37
C ILE A 234 -11.00 2.28 -7.60
N SER A 235 -11.13 1.55 -8.72
CA SER A 235 -12.38 0.86 -9.10
C SER A 235 -13.60 1.80 -9.17
N GLY A 236 -13.39 3.07 -9.53
CA GLY A 236 -14.47 4.05 -9.68
C GLY A 236 -14.97 4.64 -8.35
N SER A 237 -14.24 4.46 -7.25
CA SER A 237 -14.66 4.89 -5.91
C SER A 237 -13.52 5.58 -5.13
N TYR A 238 -13.94 6.43 -4.19
CA TYR A 238 -13.12 7.07 -3.17
C TYR A 238 -13.75 6.78 -1.80
N PRO A 239 -12.99 6.91 -0.70
CA PRO A 239 -13.59 7.03 0.63
C PRO A 239 -14.61 8.17 0.68
N THR A 240 -15.67 8.06 1.49
CA THR A 240 -16.64 9.16 1.69
C THR A 240 -15.94 10.47 2.09
N TYR A 241 -14.94 10.38 2.97
CA TYR A 241 -14.08 11.49 3.35
C TYR A 241 -12.62 11.11 3.16
N TYR A 242 -11.82 11.95 2.50
CA TYR A 242 -10.38 11.72 2.38
C TYR A 242 -9.63 13.05 2.27
N LYS A 243 -8.32 12.99 2.46
CA LYS A 243 -7.40 14.12 2.22
C LYS A 243 -6.37 13.71 1.17
N ASN A 244 -6.06 14.62 0.26
CA ASN A 244 -4.91 14.48 -0.64
C ASN A 244 -3.63 14.55 0.19
N TYR A 245 -2.66 13.67 -0.08
CA TYR A 245 -1.44 13.61 0.71
C TYR A 245 -0.68 14.95 0.71
N ASN A 246 -0.33 15.42 1.90
CA ASN A 246 0.54 16.57 2.11
C ASN A 246 1.33 16.35 3.42
N GLY A 247 2.58 15.93 3.30
CA GLY A 247 3.45 15.64 4.44
C GLY A 247 3.67 16.83 5.38
N SER A 248 3.54 18.06 4.87
CA SER A 248 3.69 19.28 5.68
C SER A 248 2.53 19.54 6.64
N VAL A 249 1.43 18.77 6.57
CA VAL A 249 0.29 18.92 7.46
C VAL A 249 0.67 18.45 8.88
N PRO A 250 0.59 19.33 9.90
CA PRO A 250 0.91 18.98 11.27
C PRO A 250 0.07 17.84 11.84
N PHE A 251 0.67 17.00 12.67
CA PHE A 251 0.02 15.80 13.24
C PHE A 251 -1.23 16.10 14.05
N ASN A 252 -1.27 17.22 14.78
CA ASN A 252 -2.45 17.65 15.53
C ASN A 252 -3.64 17.94 14.61
N GLU A 253 -3.42 18.47 13.40
CA GLU A 253 -4.50 18.68 12.43
C GLU A 253 -5.07 17.34 11.95
N ARG A 254 -4.20 16.36 11.69
CA ARG A 254 -4.59 15.00 11.29
C ARG A 254 -5.47 14.34 12.37
N VAL A 255 -5.03 14.43 13.63
CA VAL A 255 -5.79 13.94 14.79
C VAL A 255 -7.13 14.67 14.94
N ASN A 256 -7.12 16.00 14.92
CA ASN A 256 -8.32 16.81 15.12
C ASN A 256 -9.41 16.48 14.09
N GLN A 257 -9.06 16.38 12.81
CA GLN A 257 -10.04 16.01 11.78
C GLN A 257 -10.57 14.59 11.95
N THR A 258 -9.72 13.64 12.33
CA THR A 258 -10.14 12.24 12.55
C THR A 258 -11.18 12.16 13.68
N VAL A 259 -10.95 12.89 14.77
CA VAL A 259 -11.91 13.00 15.88
C VAL A 259 -13.19 13.71 15.44
N GLN A 260 -13.11 14.78 14.64
CA GLN A 260 -14.29 15.44 14.08
C GLN A 260 -15.14 14.49 13.23
N TRP A 261 -14.53 13.61 12.44
CA TRP A 261 -15.27 12.59 11.68
C TRP A 261 -15.98 11.59 12.58
N LEU A 262 -15.36 11.17 13.70
CA LEU A 262 -15.99 10.31 14.71
C LEU A 262 -17.17 11.00 15.42
N LEU A 263 -17.17 12.33 15.50
CA LEU A 263 -18.22 13.13 16.14
C LEU A 263 -19.40 13.46 15.22
N LEU A 264 -19.33 13.10 13.93
CA LEU A 264 -20.44 13.33 13.00
C LEU A 264 -21.72 12.60 13.46
N PRO A 265 -22.91 13.09 13.05
CA PRO A 265 -24.18 12.37 13.22
C PRO A 265 -24.11 10.94 12.69
N ALA A 266 -24.89 10.02 13.26
CA ALA A 266 -24.78 8.58 12.98
C ALA A 266 -24.92 8.21 11.48
N ASP A 267 -25.75 8.93 10.73
CA ASP A 267 -25.95 8.75 9.29
C ASP A 267 -24.77 9.27 8.43
N LYS A 268 -23.93 10.14 9.00
CA LYS A 268 -22.73 10.72 8.36
C LYS A 268 -21.42 10.15 8.89
N ARG A 269 -21.46 9.46 10.03
CA ARG A 269 -20.27 8.96 10.72
C ARG A 269 -19.62 7.80 9.95
N PRO A 270 -18.30 7.81 9.75
CA PRO A 270 -17.58 6.68 9.17
C PRO A 270 -17.60 5.44 10.08
N ALA A 271 -17.73 4.27 9.47
CA ALA A 271 -17.53 2.98 10.14
C ALA A 271 -16.07 2.50 10.06
N PHE A 272 -15.32 2.96 9.07
CA PHE A 272 -13.88 2.70 8.92
C PHE A 272 -13.11 4.00 8.78
N LEU A 273 -12.05 4.15 9.58
CA LEU A 273 -11.17 5.30 9.54
C LEU A 273 -9.72 4.84 9.38
N GLY A 274 -8.95 5.56 8.56
CA GLY A 274 -7.52 5.40 8.42
C GLY A 274 -6.82 6.69 8.82
N LEU A 275 -5.73 6.59 9.59
CA LEU A 275 -4.91 7.72 10.02
C LEU A 275 -3.43 7.36 9.86
N TYR A 276 -2.67 8.19 9.15
CA TYR A 276 -1.25 7.96 8.88
C TYR A 276 -0.34 9.03 9.48
N PHE A 277 0.77 8.55 10.04
CA PHE A 277 1.91 9.35 10.48
C PHE A 277 3.19 8.85 9.80
N ASP A 278 3.94 9.77 9.20
CA ASP A 278 5.25 9.58 8.55
C ASP A 278 6.42 9.37 9.54
N GLN A 279 6.12 9.36 10.84
CA GLN A 279 7.07 9.13 11.90
C GLN A 279 6.80 7.76 12.54
N PRO A 280 7.85 7.02 12.94
CA PRO A 280 9.26 7.43 13.04
C PRO A 280 10.10 7.24 11.76
N ASP A 281 9.54 6.85 10.63
CA ASP A 281 10.28 6.58 9.39
C ASP A 281 11.21 7.73 8.96
N GLU A 282 10.68 8.96 8.87
CA GLU A 282 11.45 10.12 8.44
C GLU A 282 12.68 10.37 9.35
N ASN A 283 12.49 10.34 10.68
CA ASN A 283 13.61 10.46 11.63
C ASN A 283 14.57 9.27 11.55
N GLY A 284 14.04 8.06 11.37
CA GLY A 284 14.84 6.85 11.19
C GLY A 284 15.74 6.92 9.96
N HIS A 285 15.25 7.50 8.87
CA HIS A 285 16.05 7.77 7.67
C HIS A 285 17.10 8.86 7.88
N GLN A 286 16.75 9.95 8.57
CA GLN A 286 17.64 11.09 8.75
C GLN A 286 18.74 10.84 9.78
N PHE A 287 18.43 10.14 10.87
CA PHE A 287 19.29 10.01 12.05
C PHE A 287 19.59 8.56 12.45
N GLY A 288 19.01 7.59 11.75
CA GLY A 288 19.14 6.17 12.06
C GLY A 288 18.07 5.65 13.03
N PRO A 289 17.88 4.32 13.09
CA PRO A 289 16.81 3.67 13.87
C PRO A 289 16.93 3.83 15.39
N ASP A 290 18.11 4.20 15.89
CA ASP A 290 18.38 4.35 17.33
C ASP A 290 18.35 5.82 17.79
N SER A 291 17.94 6.74 16.90
CA SER A 291 17.67 8.15 17.24
C SER A 291 16.39 8.31 18.06
N ASN A 292 16.13 9.50 18.63
CA ASN A 292 14.91 9.75 19.41
C ASN A 292 13.66 9.70 18.52
N GLN A 293 12.77 8.74 18.81
CA GLN A 293 11.51 8.56 18.09
C GLN A 293 10.46 9.50 18.69
N VAL A 294 9.98 10.46 17.90
CA VAL A 294 8.90 11.38 18.30
C VAL A 294 7.58 10.76 17.89
N VAL A 295 7.12 9.71 18.57
CA VAL A 295 5.88 9.00 18.16
C VAL A 295 4.84 8.99 19.28
N ASP A 296 5.30 8.82 20.52
CA ASP A 296 4.40 8.66 21.65
C ASP A 296 3.54 9.90 21.92
N SER A 297 4.11 11.10 21.72
CA SER A 297 3.38 12.35 21.90
C SER A 297 2.18 12.47 20.94
N MET A 298 2.28 11.92 19.73
CA MET A 298 1.21 11.94 18.73
C MET A 298 0.09 10.98 19.10
N ILE A 299 0.45 9.76 19.51
CA ILE A 299 -0.52 8.78 20.00
C ILE A 299 -1.19 9.30 21.28
N ASN A 300 -0.43 9.86 22.20
CA ASN A 300 -1.00 10.48 23.40
C ASN A 300 -2.00 11.60 23.05
N LEU A 301 -1.67 12.49 22.10
CA LEU A 301 -2.60 13.54 21.68
C LEU A 301 -3.93 12.95 21.17
N LEU A 302 -3.86 11.88 20.36
CA LEU A 302 -5.05 11.18 19.88
C LEU A 302 -5.85 10.57 21.04
N LEU A 303 -5.21 9.84 21.95
CA LEU A 303 -5.87 9.19 23.08
C LEU A 303 -6.50 10.22 24.03
N GLN A 304 -5.84 11.35 24.26
CA GLN A 304 -6.42 12.48 25.00
C GLN A 304 -7.67 13.02 24.31
N GLN A 305 -7.62 13.25 22.99
CA GLN A 305 -8.78 13.74 22.24
C GLN A 305 -9.93 12.74 22.25
N LEU A 306 -9.66 11.44 22.09
CA LEU A 306 -10.68 10.40 22.19
C LEU A 306 -11.28 10.36 23.60
N ASN A 307 -10.47 10.48 24.65
CA ASN A 307 -10.96 10.47 26.04
C ASN A 307 -11.83 11.70 26.34
N ASN A 308 -11.36 12.90 25.97
CA ASN A 308 -12.09 14.15 26.19
C ASN A 308 -13.44 14.18 25.48
N ASN A 309 -13.57 13.44 24.38
CA ASN A 309 -14.81 13.29 23.63
C ASN A 309 -15.60 12.03 23.98
N GLN A 310 -15.23 11.31 25.06
CA GLN A 310 -15.89 10.08 25.54
C GLN A 310 -15.90 8.94 24.51
N LEU A 311 -14.97 8.96 23.56
CA LEU A 311 -14.86 7.99 22.48
C LEU A 311 -14.02 6.76 22.83
N MET A 312 -13.17 6.81 23.86
CA MET A 312 -12.21 5.73 24.17
C MET A 312 -12.80 4.31 24.21
N HIS A 313 -14.06 4.17 24.64
CA HIS A 313 -14.76 2.88 24.73
C HIS A 313 -15.83 2.67 23.64
N CYS A 314 -15.78 3.47 22.57
CA CYS A 314 -16.79 3.53 21.52
C CYS A 314 -16.28 3.13 20.13
N LEU A 315 -14.98 2.79 20.00
CA LEU A 315 -14.36 2.35 18.74
C LEU A 315 -13.38 1.21 18.99
N ASN A 316 -13.09 0.46 17.92
CA ASN A 316 -11.97 -0.46 17.84
C ASN A 316 -10.76 0.30 17.29
N ILE A 317 -9.64 0.31 18.02
CA ILE A 317 -8.40 0.94 17.59
C ILE A 317 -7.43 -0.15 17.16
N ILE A 318 -6.84 0.00 15.97
CA ILE A 318 -5.77 -0.85 15.45
C ILE A 318 -4.57 0.04 15.18
N ILE A 319 -3.47 -0.15 15.90
CA ILE A 319 -2.19 0.50 15.58
C ILE A 319 -1.31 -0.51 14.84
N VAL A 320 -0.80 -0.11 13.69
CA VAL A 320 0.08 -0.90 12.83
C VAL A 320 1.29 -0.09 12.38
N SER A 321 2.24 -0.80 11.81
CA SER A 321 3.29 -0.24 10.99
C SER A 321 3.40 -1.05 9.70
N ASP A 322 3.92 -0.44 8.66
CA ASP A 322 4.13 -1.01 7.35
C ASP A 322 5.45 -1.78 7.24
N HIS A 323 6.51 -1.30 7.92
CA HIS A 323 7.79 -1.97 8.01
C HIS A 323 8.64 -1.50 9.22
N GLY A 324 9.79 -2.15 9.41
CA GLY A 324 10.81 -1.70 10.35
C GLY A 324 11.78 -0.68 9.76
N MET A 325 12.93 -0.53 10.42
CA MET A 325 14.02 0.35 10.00
C MET A 325 15.38 -0.30 10.24
N GLN A 326 16.35 -0.03 9.37
CA GLN A 326 17.70 -0.60 9.46
C GLN A 326 18.77 0.45 9.20
N ALA A 327 19.80 0.47 10.04
CA ALA A 327 20.97 1.31 9.81
C ALA A 327 21.75 0.79 8.59
N GLN A 328 22.15 1.71 7.70
CA GLN A 328 23.02 1.38 6.59
C GLN A 328 24.47 1.27 7.05
N ASN A 329 25.24 0.38 6.43
CA ASN A 329 26.68 0.21 6.68
C ASN A 329 27.56 1.00 5.69
N HIS A 330 26.94 1.82 4.83
CA HIS A 330 27.55 2.58 3.73
C HIS A 330 28.30 1.73 2.68
N GLN A 331 28.09 0.41 2.67
CA GLN A 331 28.64 -0.47 1.65
C GLN A 331 27.61 -0.70 0.54
N VAL A 332 28.09 -0.60 -0.70
CA VAL A 332 27.28 -0.66 -1.90
C VAL A 332 27.58 -1.92 -2.71
N ILE A 333 26.53 -2.53 -3.24
CA ILE A 333 26.60 -3.55 -4.29
C ILE A 333 26.40 -2.82 -5.62
N ALA A 334 27.50 -2.51 -6.31
CA ALA A 334 27.46 -1.84 -7.60
C ALA A 334 27.19 -2.86 -8.71
N MET A 335 26.07 -2.70 -9.43
CA MET A 335 25.63 -3.69 -10.41
C MET A 335 26.56 -3.81 -11.63
N ASN A 336 27.20 -2.71 -12.09
CA ASN A 336 28.15 -2.75 -13.21
C ASN A 336 29.38 -3.64 -12.97
N GLN A 337 29.69 -3.97 -11.71
CA GLN A 337 30.83 -4.84 -11.38
C GLN A 337 30.54 -6.31 -11.70
N TYR A 338 29.27 -6.67 -11.89
CA TYR A 338 28.85 -8.04 -12.15
C TYR A 338 28.47 -8.24 -13.62
N PHE A 339 27.81 -7.28 -14.26
CA PHE A 339 27.39 -7.38 -15.65
C PHE A 339 27.24 -6.00 -16.33
N ASP A 340 27.13 -5.97 -17.65
CA ASP A 340 26.86 -4.74 -18.41
C ASP A 340 25.41 -4.27 -18.20
N THR A 341 25.24 -3.15 -17.49
CA THR A 341 23.94 -2.58 -17.12
C THR A 341 23.30 -1.76 -18.23
N THR A 342 23.99 -1.47 -19.34
CA THR A 342 23.54 -0.51 -20.38
C THR A 342 22.21 -0.86 -21.04
N GLN A 343 21.87 -2.15 -21.12
CA GLN A 343 20.62 -2.65 -21.68
C GLN A 343 19.56 -2.99 -20.62
N THR A 344 19.71 -2.45 -19.41
CA THR A 344 18.82 -2.74 -18.29
C THR A 344 18.36 -1.48 -17.58
N GLN A 345 17.21 -1.57 -16.93
CA GLN A 345 16.76 -0.60 -15.95
C GLN A 345 16.98 -1.18 -14.56
N ILE A 346 17.82 -0.51 -13.77
CA ILE A 346 18.11 -0.89 -12.39
C ILE A 346 17.21 -0.12 -11.44
N PHE A 347 16.57 -0.84 -10.53
CA PHE A 347 15.87 -0.29 -9.37
C PHE A 347 16.76 -0.51 -8.15
N GLU A 348 17.20 0.59 -7.55
CA GLU A 348 18.14 0.61 -6.44
C GLU A 348 17.44 0.43 -5.09
N GLY A 349 18.20 0.02 -4.07
CA GLY A 349 17.67 -0.19 -2.73
C GLY A 349 18.32 -1.35 -1.99
N PRO A 350 17.84 -1.67 -0.77
CA PRO A 350 18.20 -2.93 -0.11
C PRO A 350 17.70 -4.16 -0.89
N VAL A 351 16.62 -3.99 -1.67
CA VAL A 351 16.15 -4.99 -2.63
C VAL A 351 16.31 -4.38 -4.02
N GLY A 352 17.43 -4.72 -4.67
CA GLY A 352 17.69 -4.36 -6.05
C GLY A 352 16.81 -5.14 -7.01
N ARG A 353 16.38 -4.52 -8.11
CA ARG A 353 15.75 -5.23 -9.22
C ARG A 353 16.39 -4.84 -10.55
N VAL A 354 16.58 -5.82 -11.41
CA VAL A 354 17.03 -5.62 -12.78
C VAL A 354 15.86 -5.89 -13.70
N MET A 355 15.47 -4.87 -14.46
CA MET A 355 14.54 -5.03 -15.57
C MET A 355 15.29 -5.02 -16.91
N ILE A 356 15.18 -6.11 -17.66
CA ILE A 356 15.90 -6.30 -18.92
C ILE A 356 15.11 -5.65 -20.05
N ASN A 357 15.78 -4.86 -20.89
CA ASN A 357 15.18 -4.36 -22.12
C ASN A 357 14.84 -5.56 -23.05
N PRO A 358 13.60 -5.69 -23.53
CA PRO A 358 13.21 -6.80 -24.42
C PRO A 358 14.09 -6.96 -25.67
N ASN A 359 14.71 -5.87 -26.14
CA ASN A 359 15.56 -5.87 -27.34
C ASN A 359 17.05 -6.10 -27.04
N ALA A 360 17.42 -6.34 -25.79
CA ALA A 360 18.81 -6.45 -25.35
C ALA A 360 19.53 -7.71 -25.88
N GLY A 361 18.78 -8.74 -26.26
CA GLY A 361 19.34 -10.05 -26.62
C GLY A 361 20.00 -10.80 -25.46
N ILE A 362 19.88 -10.30 -24.22
CA ILE A 362 20.34 -10.96 -22.99
C ILE A 362 19.14 -11.56 -22.25
N ASP A 363 19.32 -12.75 -21.68
CA ASP A 363 18.31 -13.39 -20.85
C ASP A 363 18.60 -13.20 -19.35
N GLN A 364 17.57 -13.45 -18.55
CA GLN A 364 17.64 -13.33 -17.09
C GLN A 364 18.60 -14.33 -16.44
N SER A 365 18.85 -15.49 -17.07
CA SER A 365 19.83 -16.48 -16.59
C SER A 365 21.25 -15.95 -16.69
N THR A 366 21.59 -15.26 -17.78
CA THR A 366 22.91 -14.67 -18.00
C THR A 366 23.24 -13.67 -16.90
N ILE A 367 22.29 -12.78 -16.58
CA ILE A 367 22.44 -11.81 -15.49
C ILE A 367 22.50 -12.52 -14.13
N HIS A 368 21.63 -13.50 -13.88
CA HIS A 368 21.62 -14.21 -12.61
C HIS A 368 22.95 -14.95 -12.34
N GLU A 369 23.51 -15.62 -13.35
CA GLU A 369 24.80 -16.33 -13.24
C GLU A 369 25.97 -15.37 -12.94
N ALA A 370 25.90 -14.12 -13.37
CA ALA A 370 26.90 -13.11 -13.00
C ALA A 370 26.96 -12.83 -11.49
N PHE A 371 25.83 -12.99 -10.80
CA PHE A 371 25.71 -12.82 -9.35
C PHE A 371 25.92 -14.13 -8.57
N ARG A 372 25.68 -15.27 -9.21
CA ARG A 372 25.60 -16.58 -8.54
C ARG A 372 26.90 -16.91 -7.81
N CYS A 373 26.76 -17.28 -6.53
CA CYS A 373 27.87 -17.63 -5.62
C CYS A 373 28.92 -16.51 -5.41
N LYS A 374 28.64 -15.27 -5.82
CA LYS A 374 29.49 -14.11 -5.54
C LYS A 374 29.06 -13.45 -4.24
N ASN A 375 30.03 -13.12 -3.37
CA ASN A 375 29.81 -12.31 -2.16
C ASN A 375 28.54 -12.68 -1.37
N SER A 376 28.34 -13.97 -1.09
CA SER A 376 27.14 -14.49 -0.42
C SER A 376 26.94 -13.98 1.02
N SER A 377 27.99 -13.42 1.62
CA SER A 377 27.94 -12.67 2.88
C SER A 377 27.33 -11.26 2.72
N VAL A 378 27.10 -10.80 1.50
CA VAL A 378 26.63 -9.44 1.16
C VAL A 378 25.24 -9.44 0.56
N PHE A 379 24.93 -10.37 -0.35
CA PHE A 379 23.61 -10.44 -0.99
C PHE A 379 23.27 -11.86 -1.45
N ARG A 380 22.01 -12.05 -1.84
CA ARG A 380 21.53 -13.19 -2.62
C ARG A 380 20.86 -12.68 -3.89
N SER A 381 21.05 -13.37 -5.00
CA SER A 381 20.31 -13.10 -6.24
C SER A 381 19.24 -14.16 -6.47
N TYR A 382 18.14 -13.77 -7.08
CA TYR A 382 17.07 -14.65 -7.51
C TYR A 382 16.61 -14.26 -8.92
N THR A 383 16.29 -15.25 -9.72
CA THR A 383 15.52 -15.09 -10.94
C THR A 383 14.03 -15.14 -10.63
N SER A 384 13.33 -14.06 -10.95
CA SER A 384 11.90 -13.93 -10.74
C SER A 384 11.13 -15.04 -11.46
N GLY A 385 10.28 -15.74 -10.72
CA GLY A 385 9.46 -16.85 -11.22
C GLY A 385 10.17 -18.21 -11.30
N LEU A 386 11.49 -18.28 -11.04
CA LEU A 386 12.24 -19.54 -11.09
C LEU A 386 12.70 -20.02 -9.71
N ASP A 387 13.53 -19.25 -9.01
CA ASP A 387 14.23 -19.69 -7.78
C ASP A 387 14.01 -18.76 -6.56
N SER A 388 13.24 -17.69 -6.73
CA SER A 388 12.84 -16.83 -5.62
C SER A 388 12.07 -17.62 -4.54
N PRO A 389 12.37 -17.44 -3.24
CA PRO A 389 11.71 -18.18 -2.16
C PRO A 389 10.20 -17.96 -2.18
N ARG A 390 9.42 -19.01 -2.39
CA ARG A 390 7.94 -18.90 -2.53
C ARG A 390 7.25 -18.10 -1.42
N ARG A 391 7.77 -18.17 -0.19
CA ARG A 391 7.25 -17.44 0.98
C ARG A 391 7.21 -15.92 0.83
N ILE A 392 7.99 -15.33 -0.08
CA ILE A 392 8.02 -13.86 -0.24
C ILE A 392 6.96 -13.34 -1.21
N HIS A 393 6.29 -14.21 -1.98
CA HIS A 393 5.20 -13.83 -2.90
C HIS A 393 5.51 -12.61 -3.77
N TYR A 394 6.69 -12.63 -4.40
CA TYR A 394 7.22 -11.49 -5.12
C TYR A 394 7.83 -11.87 -6.48
N THR A 395 7.00 -12.49 -7.34
CA THR A 395 7.42 -12.90 -8.69
C THR A 395 6.34 -12.74 -9.75
N ARG A 396 5.05 -12.81 -9.38
CA ARG A 396 3.93 -12.90 -10.33
C ARG A 396 3.38 -11.54 -10.74
N ASN A 397 4.26 -10.60 -11.07
CA ASN A 397 3.86 -9.31 -11.60
C ASN A 397 4.89 -8.75 -12.57
N ARG A 398 4.45 -8.27 -13.72
CA ARG A 398 5.33 -7.70 -14.77
C ARG A 398 6.10 -6.45 -14.33
N ARG A 399 5.70 -5.82 -13.22
CA ARG A 399 6.37 -4.66 -12.63
C ARG A 399 7.57 -5.07 -11.75
N ILE A 400 7.71 -6.35 -11.46
CA ILE A 400 8.87 -6.92 -10.75
C ILE A 400 9.92 -7.27 -11.80
N GLY A 401 11.15 -6.79 -11.60
CA GLY A 401 12.28 -7.10 -12.49
C GLY A 401 12.58 -8.59 -12.57
N GLN A 402 13.16 -9.02 -13.69
CA GLN A 402 13.49 -10.41 -13.97
C GLN A 402 14.55 -10.98 -13.02
N VAL A 403 15.45 -10.12 -12.51
CA VAL A 403 16.44 -10.50 -11.48
C VAL A 403 16.25 -9.63 -10.25
N ILE A 404 16.22 -10.27 -9.08
CA ILE A 404 16.11 -9.63 -7.76
C ILE A 404 17.45 -9.82 -7.05
N VAL A 405 17.99 -8.76 -6.47
CA VAL A 405 19.21 -8.79 -5.64
C VAL A 405 18.82 -8.35 -4.24
N ASP A 406 18.72 -9.33 -3.34
CA ASP A 406 18.30 -9.21 -1.96
C ASP A 406 19.56 -9.00 -1.09
N SER A 407 19.80 -7.76 -0.67
CA SER A 407 20.97 -7.43 0.13
C SER A 407 20.82 -7.93 1.57
N ASN A 408 21.94 -8.30 2.19
CA ASN A 408 21.97 -8.51 3.63
C ASN A 408 21.82 -7.17 4.35
N ALA A 409 21.43 -7.21 5.62
CA ALA A 409 21.15 -6.04 6.42
C ALA A 409 22.29 -4.99 6.37
N GLY A 410 21.91 -3.74 6.11
CA GLY A 410 22.82 -2.59 6.05
C GLY A 410 23.41 -2.29 4.66
N TYR A 411 23.43 -3.25 3.74
CA TYR A 411 23.94 -3.05 2.38
C TYR A 411 22.89 -2.44 1.44
N TYR A 412 23.37 -1.73 0.42
CA TYR A 412 22.52 -1.05 -0.56
C TYR A 412 22.96 -1.40 -1.99
N VAL A 413 22.00 -1.72 -2.87
CA VAL A 413 22.26 -1.98 -4.29
C VAL A 413 22.19 -0.67 -5.08
N LYS A 414 23.18 -0.44 -5.96
CA LYS A 414 23.20 0.68 -6.92
C LYS A 414 23.45 0.24 -8.35
N GLY A 415 22.90 1.00 -9.31
CA GLY A 415 23.01 0.72 -10.74
C GLY A 415 24.24 1.30 -11.44
N GLU A 416 25.13 1.98 -10.71
CA GLU A 416 26.39 2.57 -11.23
C GLU A 416 27.06 1.65 -12.23
#